data_AF-A0A4U6X7W5-F1
#
_entry.id   AF-A0A4U6X7W5-F1
#
_cell.length_a   1.000
_cell.length_b   1.000
_cell.length_c   1.000
_cell.angle_alpha   90.00
_cell.angle_beta   90.00
_cell.angle_gamma   90.00
#
_symmetry.space_group_name_H-M   'P 1'
#
loop_
_entity.id
_entity.type
_entity.pdbx_description
1 polymer ?
#
loop_
_entity_poly.entity_id
_entity_poly.type
_entity_poly.pdbx_seq_one_letter_code
_entity_poly.pdbx_strand_id
1 'polypeptide(L)'
;HNGGGTLEVSDFYGSNIGQFWRSCGNCKNQVARTAVFTNIYVDGGKTIAHYNGNLGDKVTINGACVLGGGTVCKNSRGVEGGGEPGKAENDPTLCVENNVKTSGC
;
A
#
# COMPACT_ATOMS: atom_id res chain seq x y z
N HIS A 1 -1.50 5.72 -7.37
CA HIS A 1 -2.89 5.48 -7.76
C HIS A 1 -3.70 6.73 -7.45
N ASN A 2 -4.22 7.40 -8.50
CA ASN A 2 -4.90 8.69 -8.36
C ASN A 2 -6.43 8.56 -8.49
N GLY A 3 -6.90 7.63 -9.33
CA GLY A 3 -8.31 7.32 -9.51
C GLY A 3 -8.94 6.72 -8.25
N GLY A 4 -10.28 6.75 -8.21
CA GLY A 4 -11.07 6.02 -7.23
C GLY A 4 -11.34 4.58 -7.68
N GLY A 5 -11.92 3.78 -6.80
CA GLY A 5 -12.24 2.37 -7.05
C GLY A 5 -11.17 1.41 -6.52
N THR A 6 -11.19 0.19 -7.05
CA THR A 6 -10.33 -0.92 -6.62
C THR A 6 -9.26 -1.20 -7.66
N LEU A 7 -8.00 -1.23 -7.22
CA LEU A 7 -6.90 -1.82 -7.98
C LEU A 7 -6.66 -3.24 -7.47
N GLU A 8 -6.63 -4.20 -8.38
CA GLU A 8 -6.28 -5.59 -8.07
C GLU A 8 -5.00 -5.99 -8.83
N VAL A 9 -4.07 -6.62 -8.13
CA VAL A 9 -2.82 -7.13 -8.72
C VAL A 9 -2.61 -8.55 -8.24
N SER A 10 -2.39 -9.48 -9.19
CA SER A 10 -2.13 -10.88 -8.89
C SER A 10 -0.86 -11.39 -9.58
N ASP A 11 -0.20 -12.37 -8.95
CA ASP A 11 0.90 -13.15 -9.53
C ASP A 11 2.05 -12.29 -10.07
N PHE A 12 2.33 -11.19 -9.37
CA PHE A 12 3.30 -10.20 -9.79
C PHE A 12 4.64 -10.38 -9.09
N TYR A 13 5.72 -10.42 -9.86
CA TYR A 13 7.09 -10.32 -9.35
C TYR A 13 7.65 -8.91 -9.57
N GLY A 14 8.20 -8.32 -8.53
CA GLY A 14 8.89 -7.03 -8.58
C GLY A 14 10.20 -7.05 -7.82
N SER A 15 11.18 -6.23 -8.21
CA SER A 15 12.43 -6.08 -7.48
C SER A 15 12.89 -4.62 -7.44
N ASN A 16 13.61 -4.25 -6.37
CA ASN A 16 14.14 -2.91 -6.13
C ASN A 16 13.08 -1.80 -6.20
N ILE A 17 11.91 -2.07 -5.61
CA ILE A 17 10.74 -1.19 -5.71
C ILE A 17 10.75 -0.10 -4.62
N GLY A 18 10.66 1.18 -5.01
CA GLY A 18 10.47 2.26 -4.05
C GLY A 18 9.18 2.10 -3.24
N GLN A 19 8.04 2.20 -3.91
CA GLN A 19 6.73 1.90 -3.35
C GLN A 19 5.94 1.06 -4.35
N PHE A 20 5.53 -0.15 -3.97
CA PHE A 20 4.79 -1.04 -4.88
C PHE A 20 3.44 -0.43 -5.25
N TRP A 21 2.74 0.08 -4.24
CA TRP A 21 1.52 0.86 -4.42
C TRP A 21 1.45 2.04 -3.45
N ARG A 22 1.03 3.19 -4.00
CA ARG A 22 0.78 4.42 -3.24
C ARG A 22 -0.58 4.99 -3.60
N SER A 23 -1.47 5.12 -2.62
CA SER A 23 -2.63 6.01 -2.70
C SER A 23 -2.15 7.45 -2.81
N CYS A 24 -2.67 8.24 -3.75
CA CYS A 24 -2.19 9.62 -3.92
C CYS A 24 -2.40 10.42 -2.62
N GLY A 25 -1.30 10.88 -2.01
CA GLY A 25 -1.36 11.56 -0.72
C GLY A 25 -1.75 13.03 -0.78
N ASN A 26 -1.60 13.67 -1.94
CA ASN A 26 -1.75 15.12 -2.10
C ASN A 26 -2.37 15.52 -3.45
N CYS A 27 -3.20 14.63 -4.01
CA CYS A 27 -3.93 14.94 -5.23
C CYS A 27 -4.91 16.10 -4.98
N LYS A 28 -5.15 16.90 -6.03
CA LYS A 28 -6.04 18.07 -5.97
C LYS A 28 -7.44 17.69 -5.46
N ASN A 29 -7.97 16.58 -5.96
CA ASN A 29 -9.20 15.97 -5.49
C ASN A 29 -8.84 14.63 -4.85
N GLN A 30 -9.36 14.38 -3.66
CA GLN A 30 -9.14 13.13 -2.95
C GLN A 30 -10.34 12.19 -3.04
N VAL A 31 -10.03 10.90 -3.08
CA VAL A 31 -11.02 9.81 -3.12
C VAL A 31 -10.50 8.66 -2.30
N ALA A 32 -11.40 7.89 -1.69
CA ALA A 32 -11.05 6.62 -1.07
C ALA A 32 -10.59 5.62 -2.14
N ARG A 33 -9.52 4.89 -1.85
CA ARG A 33 -8.93 3.90 -2.76
C ARG A 33 -8.88 2.53 -2.10
N THR A 34 -9.23 1.52 -2.88
CA THR A 34 -9.08 0.13 -2.46
C THR A 34 -7.96 -0.52 -3.25
N ALA A 35 -7.12 -1.31 -2.59
CA ALA A 35 -6.12 -2.14 -3.23
C ALA A 35 -6.20 -3.59 -2.74
N VAL A 36 -6.14 -4.53 -3.66
CA VAL A 36 -6.08 -5.97 -3.36
C VAL A 36 -4.86 -6.55 -4.05
N PHE A 37 -3.97 -7.17 -3.27
CA PHE A 37 -2.78 -7.85 -3.79
C PHE A 37 -2.86 -9.34 -3.49
N THR A 38 -2.69 -10.18 -4.50
CA THR A 38 -2.80 -11.63 -4.36
C THR A 38 -1.55 -12.30 -4.92
N ASN A 39 -0.90 -13.16 -4.12
CA ASN A 39 0.29 -13.89 -4.54
C ASN A 39 1.38 -13.01 -5.19
N ILE A 40 1.76 -11.91 -4.52
CA ILE A 40 2.83 -11.03 -5.02
C ILE A 40 4.20 -11.40 -4.43
N TYR A 41 5.25 -11.21 -5.21
CA TYR A 41 6.64 -11.41 -4.77
C TYR A 41 7.41 -10.11 -5.00
N VAL A 42 7.96 -9.54 -3.93
CA VAL A 42 8.74 -8.30 -3.98
C VAL A 42 10.12 -8.55 -3.40
N ASP A 43 11.12 -8.63 -4.28
CA ASP A 43 12.53 -8.80 -3.93
C ASP A 43 13.25 -7.47 -3.79
N GLY A 44 13.26 -6.94 -2.57
CA GLY A 44 13.75 -5.60 -2.31
C GLY A 44 12.67 -4.56 -2.62
N GLY A 45 12.32 -3.80 -1.58
CA GLY A 45 11.51 -2.61 -1.73
C GLY A 45 11.37 -1.84 -0.42
N LYS A 46 11.01 -0.56 -0.49
CA LYS A 46 10.88 0.28 0.73
C LYS A 46 9.50 0.19 1.35
N THR A 47 8.44 0.17 0.53
CA THR A 47 7.06 0.06 1.01
C THR A 47 6.18 -0.70 0.03
N ILE A 48 5.30 -1.57 0.51
CA ILE A 48 4.39 -2.34 -0.35
C ILE A 48 3.10 -1.56 -0.56
N ALA A 49 2.37 -1.29 0.51
CA ALA A 49 1.12 -0.55 0.49
C ALA A 49 1.22 0.73 1.31
N HIS A 50 1.26 1.88 0.65
CA HIS A 50 1.23 3.18 1.32
C HIS A 50 -0.14 3.84 1.13
N TYR A 51 -0.98 3.74 2.15
CA TYR A 51 -2.39 4.16 2.13
C TYR A 51 -2.62 5.45 2.92
N ASN A 52 -3.79 6.06 2.76
CA ASN A 52 -4.26 7.23 3.50
C ASN A 52 -5.51 6.85 4.32
N GLY A 53 -5.34 6.40 5.56
CA GLY A 53 -6.46 5.89 6.36
C GLY A 53 -7.54 6.95 6.64
N ASN A 54 -7.16 8.22 6.77
CA ASN A 54 -8.11 9.33 6.96
C ASN A 54 -9.00 9.60 5.73
N LEU A 55 -8.64 9.09 4.56
CA LEU A 55 -9.44 9.21 3.33
C LEU A 55 -10.31 7.96 3.10
N GLY A 56 -10.30 7.00 4.02
CA GLY A 56 -11.08 5.77 3.92
C GLY A 56 -10.44 4.70 3.02
N ASP A 57 -9.14 4.80 2.76
CA ASP A 57 -8.42 3.79 1.98
C ASP A 57 -8.46 2.42 2.65
N LYS A 58 -8.56 1.36 1.83
CA LYS A 58 -8.52 -0.03 2.27
C LYS A 58 -7.53 -0.83 1.45
N VAL A 59 -6.78 -1.69 2.10
CA VAL A 59 -5.81 -2.59 1.46
C VAL A 59 -6.02 -4.00 1.98
N THR A 60 -6.02 -4.97 1.09
CA THR A 60 -6.01 -6.40 1.42
C THR A 60 -4.85 -7.07 0.70
N ILE A 61 -4.02 -7.80 1.43
CA ILE A 61 -2.90 -8.56 0.88
C ILE A 61 -3.16 -10.04 1.17
N ASN A 62 -3.34 -10.84 0.13
CA ASN A 62 -3.65 -12.26 0.15
C ASN A 62 -2.49 -13.07 -0.42
N GLY A 63 -1.52 -13.39 0.42
CA GLY A 63 -0.29 -14.05 0.00
C GLY A 63 0.69 -13.05 -0.58
N ALA A 64 1.79 -12.80 0.13
CA ALA A 64 2.89 -12.03 -0.39
C ALA A 64 4.21 -12.56 0.15
N CYS A 65 5.24 -12.49 -0.68
CA CYS A 65 6.63 -12.58 -0.26
C CYS A 65 7.27 -11.20 -0.40
N VAL A 66 7.85 -10.66 0.67
CA VAL A 66 8.47 -9.33 0.68
C VAL A 66 9.86 -9.43 1.29
N LEU A 67 10.88 -9.51 0.45
CA LEU A 67 12.27 -9.61 0.90
C LEU A 67 12.93 -8.22 0.97
N GLY A 68 13.99 -8.11 1.77
CA GLY A 68 14.79 -6.90 1.90
C GLY A 68 14.28 -5.88 2.92
N GLY A 69 13.36 -6.26 3.81
CA GLY A 69 12.99 -5.47 4.99
C GLY A 69 12.07 -4.27 4.73
N GLY A 70 11.36 -4.25 3.59
CA GLY A 70 10.39 -3.22 3.27
C GLY A 70 9.20 -3.18 4.24
N THR A 71 8.62 -2.00 4.44
CA THR A 71 7.38 -1.85 5.21
C THR A 71 6.19 -2.37 4.40
N VAL A 72 5.47 -3.38 4.89
CA VAL A 72 4.32 -3.93 4.17
C VAL A 72 3.19 -2.91 4.12
N CYS A 73 2.62 -2.57 5.27
CA CYS A 73 1.58 -1.56 5.41
C CYS A 73 2.14 -0.26 6.01
N LYS A 74 1.96 0.85 5.30
CA LYS A 74 2.32 2.20 5.77
C LYS A 74 1.14 3.14 5.65
N ASN A 75 0.68 3.65 6.79
CA ASN A 75 -0.38 4.67 6.83
C ASN A 75 0.19 6.09 6.70
N SER A 76 -0.64 7.00 6.21
CA SER A 76 -0.40 8.43 6.19
C SER A 76 -1.70 9.21 6.29
N ARG A 77 -1.60 10.50 6.64
CA ARG A 77 -2.74 11.42 6.61
C ARG A 77 -2.71 12.17 5.27
N GLY A 78 -3.49 11.72 4.31
CA GLY A 78 -3.65 12.37 3.01
C GLY A 78 -4.25 13.77 3.14
N VAL A 79 -3.88 14.65 2.22
CA VAL A 79 -4.31 16.06 2.15
C VAL A 79 -4.93 16.35 0.78
N GLU A 80 -5.91 17.25 0.76
CA GLU A 80 -6.58 17.72 -0.45
C GLU A 80 -6.06 19.12 -0.84
N GLY A 81 -6.03 19.44 -2.14
CA GLY A 81 -5.60 20.75 -2.61
C GLY A 81 -4.08 20.99 -2.64
N GLY A 82 -3.27 19.98 -2.30
CA GLY A 82 -1.80 20.05 -2.29
C GLY A 82 -1.19 20.00 -0.88
N GLY A 83 0.14 20.05 -0.82
CA GLY A 83 0.91 19.91 0.43
C GLY A 83 1.45 18.50 0.68
N GLU A 84 2.25 18.34 1.73
CA GLU A 84 2.84 17.05 2.08
C GLU A 84 1.88 16.22 2.96
N PRO A 85 1.67 14.93 2.65
CA PRO A 85 0.88 14.04 3.51
C PRO A 85 1.50 13.93 4.90
N GLY A 86 0.66 13.96 5.93
CA GLY A 86 1.09 13.81 7.32
C GLY A 86 1.42 12.36 7.68
N LYS A 87 2.09 12.16 8.81
CA LYS A 87 2.24 10.84 9.42
C LYS A 87 0.89 10.40 10.01
N ALA A 88 0.65 9.10 10.00
CA ALA A 88 -0.45 8.46 10.71
C ALA A 88 0.02 7.12 11.25
N GLU A 89 -0.53 6.70 12.39
CA GLU A 89 -0.29 5.36 12.92
C GLU A 89 -0.87 4.29 11.99
N ASN A 90 -0.22 3.14 11.93
CA ASN A 90 -0.72 2.02 11.16
C ASN A 90 -2.03 1.49 11.76
N ASP A 91 -3.02 1.23 10.90
CA ASP A 91 -4.28 0.62 11.27
C ASP A 91 -4.42 -0.76 10.58
N PRO A 92 -4.28 -1.87 11.33
CA PRO A 92 -4.35 -3.22 10.77
C PRO A 92 -5.76 -3.60 10.28
N THR A 93 -6.79 -2.81 10.61
CA THR A 93 -8.15 -3.01 10.07
C THR A 93 -8.34 -2.38 8.69
N LEU A 94 -7.48 -1.42 8.32
CA LEU A 94 -7.48 -0.76 7.01
C LEU A 94 -6.48 -1.40 6.05
N CYS A 95 -5.38 -1.96 6.54
CA CYS A 95 -4.42 -2.71 5.76
C CYS A 95 -4.30 -4.12 6.32
N VAL A 96 -5.03 -5.05 5.72
CA VAL A 96 -5.14 -6.43 6.19
C VAL A 96 -4.10 -7.30 5.49
N GLU A 97 -3.23 -7.93 6.28
CA GLU A 97 -2.14 -8.79 5.83
C GLU A 97 -2.48 -10.27 6.07
N ASN A 98 -2.82 -11.01 5.01
CA ASN A 98 -3.08 -12.45 5.06
C ASN A 98 -1.92 -13.21 4.39
N ASN A 99 -1.28 -14.13 5.12
CA ASN A 99 -0.18 -14.95 4.60
C ASN A 99 0.98 -14.15 3.99
N VAL A 100 1.35 -13.04 4.62
CA VAL A 100 2.51 -12.22 4.22
C VAL A 100 3.76 -12.79 4.88
N LYS A 101 4.78 -13.06 4.08
CA LYS A 101 6.10 -13.49 4.51
C LYS A 101 7.11 -12.39 4.21
N THR A 102 7.94 -12.04 5.19
CA THR A 102 9.03 -11.06 5.01
C THR A 102 10.42 -11.72 4.95
N SER A 103 10.44 -13.05 5.06
CA SER A 103 11.59 -13.93 4.93
C SER A 103 11.09 -15.36 4.66
N GLY A 104 11.98 -16.26 4.24
CA GLY A 104 11.61 -17.67 4.04
C GLY A 104 10.48 -17.88 3.03
N CYS A 105 10.57 -17.12 1.95
CA CYS A 105 9.88 -17.42 0.72
C CYS A 105 10.59 -18.58 0.03
#